data_AF-A0AB35UJ93-F1
#
_entry.id   AF-A0AB35UJ93-F1
#
_cell.length_a   1.000
_cell.length_b   1.000
_cell.length_c   1.000
_cell.angle_alpha   90.00
_cell.angle_beta   90.00
_cell.angle_gamma   90.00
#
_symmetry.space_group_name_H-M   'P 1'
#
loop_
_entity.id
_entity.type
_entity.pdbx_description
1 polymer ?
#
loop_
_entity_poly.entity_id
_entity_poly.type
_entity_poly.pdbx_seq_one_letter_code
_entity_poly.pdbx_strand_id
1 'polypeptide(L)' 'MPAVKCPICGQPAVPGYAPFCSSRHRDRDLLQWLGEGYRIPGRAISQTGLDSGEEPD' A
#
# COMPACT_ATOMS: atom_id res chain seq x y z
N MET A 1 -18.72 18.67 -4.13
CA MET A 1 -17.80 17.51 -4.15
C MET A 1 -16.77 17.76 -3.07
N PRO A 2 -16.49 16.81 -2.15
CA PRO A 2 -15.51 17.02 -1.09
C PRO A 2 -14.12 17.22 -1.71
N ALA A 3 -13.38 18.23 -1.23
CA ALA A 3 -12.00 18.43 -1.63
C ALA A 3 -11.16 17.23 -1.17
N VAL A 4 -10.38 16.64 -2.09
CA VAL A 4 -9.46 15.55 -1.77
C VAL A 4 -8.45 16.05 -0.75
N LYS A 5 -8.30 15.32 0.35
CA LYS A 5 -7.31 15.62 1.39
C LYS A 5 -6.05 14.80 1.15
N CYS A 6 -4.90 15.40 1.40
CA CYS A 6 -3.61 14.73 1.39
C CYS A 6 -3.63 13.56 2.37
N PRO A 7 -3.35 12.31 1.93
CA PRO A 7 -3.41 11.15 2.81
C PRO A 7 -2.31 11.16 3.89
N ILE A 8 -1.27 11.97 3.71
CA ILE A 8 -0.13 12.03 4.64
C ILE A 8 -0.35 13.05 5.78
N CYS A 9 -1.02 14.17 5.50
CA CYS A 9 -1.14 15.27 6.48
C CYS A 9 -2.54 15.90 6.59
N GLY A 10 -3.51 15.49 5.76
CA GLY A 10 -4.89 15.97 5.82
C GLY A 10 -5.16 17.36 5.19
N GLN A 11 -4.14 18.08 4.74
CA GLN A 11 -4.29 19.35 4.02
C GLN A 11 -4.99 19.17 2.67
N PRO A 12 -5.65 20.21 2.11
CA PRO A 12 -6.26 20.12 0.79
C PRO A 12 -5.21 19.76 -0.27
N ALA A 13 -5.54 18.80 -1.15
CA ALA A 13 -4.72 18.44 -2.28
C ALA A 13 -4.61 19.62 -3.26
N VAL A 14 -3.46 19.76 -3.89
CA VAL A 14 -3.23 20.78 -4.93
C VAL A 14 -3.21 20.11 -6.30
N PRO A 15 -3.80 20.70 -7.36
CA PRO A 15 -3.98 20.02 -8.64
C PRO A 15 -2.70 19.44 -9.25
N GLY A 16 -1.55 20.13 -9.10
CA GLY A 16 -0.27 19.66 -9.63
C GLY A 16 0.37 18.49 -8.86
N TYR A 17 -0.09 18.20 -7.65
CA TYR A 17 0.43 17.12 -6.81
C TYR A 17 -0.68 16.17 -6.31
N ALA A 18 -1.89 16.25 -6.86
CA ALA A 18 -3.02 15.43 -6.41
C ALA A 18 -2.65 13.93 -6.49
N PRO A 19 -2.95 13.14 -5.44
CA PRO A 19 -3.81 13.43 -4.28
C PRO A 19 -3.13 14.15 -3.09
N PHE A 20 -1.90 14.64 -3.23
CA PHE A 20 -1.11 15.25 -2.16
C PHE A 20 -1.18 16.79 -2.16
N CYS A 21 -0.73 17.41 -1.07
CA CYS A 21 -0.61 18.86 -0.95
C CYS A 21 0.73 19.41 -1.47
N SER A 22 1.75 18.58 -1.73
CA SER A 22 3.09 19.02 -2.20
C SER A 22 3.92 17.88 -2.80
N SER A 23 4.99 18.22 -3.55
CA SER A 23 5.97 17.23 -4.05
C SER A 23 6.57 16.41 -2.92
N ARG A 24 6.92 17.05 -1.80
CA ARG A 24 7.50 16.36 -0.63
C ARG A 24 6.64 15.18 -0.15
N HIS A 25 5.32 15.34 -0.13
CA HIS A 25 4.42 14.25 0.26
C HIS A 25 4.26 13.19 -0.83
N ARG A 26 4.28 13.58 -2.11
CA ARG A 26 4.33 12.62 -3.22
C ARG A 26 5.59 11.75 -3.16
N ASP A 27 6.75 12.37 -2.95
CA ASP A 27 8.03 11.67 -2.96
C ASP A 27 8.19 10.79 -1.69
N ARG A 28 7.66 11.22 -0.54
CA ARG A 28 7.58 10.37 0.67
C ARG A 28 6.70 9.15 0.45
N ASP A 29 5.55 9.32 -0.19
CA ASP A 29 4.66 8.21 -0.54
C ASP A 29 5.39 7.20 -1.43
N LEU A 30 6.09 7.69 -2.45
CA LEU A 30 6.90 6.85 -3.34
C LEU A 30 7.96 6.06 -2.57
N LEU A 31 8.65 6.67 -1.61
CA LEU A 31 9.61 5.95 -0.76
C LEU A 31 8.95 4.86 0.10
N GLN A 32 7.72 5.08 0.59
CA GLN A 32 6.97 4.05 1.30
C GLN A 32 6.59 2.88 0.38
N TRP A 33 6.24 3.16 -0.87
CA TRP A 33 6.00 2.13 -1.87
C TRP A 33 7.25 1.31 -2.17
N LEU A 34 8.37 1.97 -2.44
CA LEU A 34 9.63 1.31 -2.79
C LEU A 34 10.27 0.59 -1.60
N GLY A 35 10.05 1.06 -0.38
CA GLY A 35 10.60 0.50 0.86
C GLY A 35 9.71 -0.55 1.53
N GLU A 36 8.74 -1.14 0.80
CA GLU A 36 7.82 -2.15 1.34
C GLU A 36 7.02 -1.68 2.57
N GLY A 37 6.82 -0.37 2.70
CA GLY A 37 6.05 0.25 3.79
C GLY A 37 4.55 0.02 3.65
N TYR A 38 4.05 -0.06 2.42
CA TYR A 38 2.67 -0.45 2.12
C TYR A 38 2.57 -1.97 1.99
N ARG A 39 2.27 -2.64 3.10
CA ARG A 39 2.11 -4.10 3.15
C ARG A 39 0.86 -4.50 3.91
N ILE A 40 0.15 -5.48 3.37
CA ILE A 40 -1.03 -6.05 4.00
C ILE A 40 -0.59 -7.33 4.71
N PRO A 41 -0.80 -7.45 6.05
CA PRO A 41 -0.44 -8.66 6.76
C PRO A 41 -1.19 -9.86 6.18
N GLY A 42 -0.45 -10.90 5.80
CA GLY A 42 -1.02 -12.16 5.34
C GLY A 42 -1.64 -12.95 6.49
N ARG A 43 -2.58 -13.85 6.16
CA ARG A 43 -3.03 -14.85 7.13
C ARG A 43 -1.85 -15.72 7.56
N ALA A 44 -1.77 -16.05 8.85
CA ALA A 44 -0.78 -17.02 9.31
C ALA A 44 -0.99 -18.35 8.58
N ILE A 45 0.06 -18.88 7.96
CA ILE A 45 0.03 -20.19 7.35
C ILE A 45 0.41 -21.19 8.44
N SER A 46 -0.48 -22.12 8.79
CA SER A 46 -0.16 -23.26 9.64
C SER A 46 0.91 -24.10 8.92
N GLN A 47 1.99 -24.45 9.62
CA GLN A 47 3.15 -25.19 9.07
C GLN A 47 2.84 -26.66 8.68
N THR A 48 1.57 -27.01 8.45
CA THR A 48 1.16 -28.37 8.09
C THR A 48 1.03 -28.48 6.57
N GLY A 49 2.12 -28.90 5.94
CA GLY A 49 2.17 -29.66 4.66
C GLY A 49 1.58 -29.02 3.41
N LEU A 50 2.39 -28.31 2.64
CA LEU A 50 2.18 -28.10 1.20
C LEU A 50 2.85 -29.26 0.43
N ASP A 51 2.31 -30.46 0.58
CA ASP A 51 2.50 -31.53 -0.40
C ASP A 51 1.28 -32.45 -0.34
N SER A 52 0.28 -32.13 -1.15
CA SER A 52 -0.80 -33.05 -1.49
C SER A 52 -1.06 -32.88 -2.98
N GLY A 53 -0.08 -33.29 -3.78
CA GLY A 53 -0.37 -33.90 -5.07
C GLY A 53 -0.67 -35.37 -4.80
N GLU A 54 -1.93 -35.70 -4.60
CA GLU A 54 -2.39 -37.11 -4.58
C GLU A 54 -2.29 -37.63 -6.03
N GLU A 55 -1.39 -38.58 -6.28
CA GLU A 55 -1.36 -39.39 -7.49
C GLU A 55 -2.28 -40.61 -7.25
N PRO A 56 -3.45 -40.73 -7.91
CA PRO A 56 -4.23 -41.95 -7.87
C PRO A 56 -3.74 -42.94 -8.95
N ASP A 57 -3.51 -44.20 -8.53
CA ASP A 57 -3.38 -45.40 -9.37
C ASP A 57 -4.73 -45.76 -10.03
#